data_AF-A0AAD7Q1J9-F1
#
_entry.id   AF-A0AAD7Q1J9-F1
#
_cell.length_a   1.000
_cell.length_b   1.000
_cell.length_c   1.000
_cell.angle_alpha   90.00
_cell.angle_beta   90.00
_cell.angle_gamma   90.00
#
_symmetry.space_group_name_H-M   'P 1'
#
loop_
_entity.id
_entity.type
_entity.pdbx_description
1 polymer ?
#
loop_
_entity_poly.entity_id
_entity_poly.type
_entity_poly.pdbx_seq_one_letter_code
_entity_poly.pdbx_strand_id
1 'polypeptide(L)'
;MVLISNNVCGNYLWGLDFVISEGSKYGLRLILSLVNNWNDFGGKKQYVKWAEEGGHYMIKEDDFFSHHVVKQYYKNHVKVKRAYMSIGLRTLRNGWEKSLHIYVKSIDGKHILEVGLEGFDGETMPERKTYNPGYSIGTDFISNNQIPETDFATIHLYPEIWLKGSSGEAQATFVDKWVQIHSQDSNYV
;
A
#
# COMPACT_ATOMS: atom_id res chain seq x y z
N MET A 1 -3.93 -4.95 11.99
CA MET A 1 -4.06 -3.85 11.02
C MET A 1 -5.46 -3.27 11.15
N VAL A 2 -5.59 -2.00 11.53
CA VAL A 2 -6.91 -1.33 11.60
C VAL A 2 -7.08 -0.54 10.29
N LEU A 3 -7.94 -1.04 9.39
CA LEU A 3 -8.27 -0.36 8.14
C LEU A 3 -9.41 0.64 8.40
N ILE A 4 -9.19 1.93 8.15
CA ILE A 4 -10.23 2.97 8.34
C ILE A 4 -10.63 3.59 6.99
N SER A 5 -11.86 3.25 6.61
CA SER A 5 -12.64 3.60 5.41
C SER A 5 -12.90 5.10 5.21
N ASN A 6 -13.13 5.48 3.95
CA ASN A 6 -13.36 6.85 3.49
C ASN A 6 -14.85 7.19 3.42
N ASN A 7 -15.35 7.93 4.42
CA ASN A 7 -16.46 8.88 4.21
C ASN A 7 -16.37 10.03 5.22
N VAL A 8 -16.26 11.25 4.70
CA VAL A 8 -16.13 12.49 5.46
C VAL A 8 -17.53 12.92 5.90
N CYS A 9 -18.09 12.26 6.91
CA CYS A 9 -19.22 12.80 7.65
C CYS A 9 -19.22 12.26 9.10
N GLY A 10 -19.03 13.18 10.06
CA GLY A 10 -19.44 13.07 11.47
C GLY A 10 -18.67 12.12 12.39
N ASN A 11 -18.59 10.82 12.06
CA ASN A 11 -18.35 9.79 13.09
C ASN A 11 -17.04 8.98 12.94
N TYR A 12 -16.40 8.93 11.77
CA TYR A 12 -15.24 8.06 11.56
C TYR A 12 -13.91 8.62 12.05
N LEU A 13 -13.73 9.95 11.98
CA LEU A 13 -12.56 10.58 12.59
C LEU A 13 -12.59 10.39 14.10
N TRP A 14 -13.77 10.38 14.72
CA TRP A 14 -13.92 10.07 16.14
C TRP A 14 -13.55 8.61 16.44
N GLY A 15 -13.92 7.67 15.56
CA GLY A 15 -13.49 6.28 15.68
C GLY A 15 -11.97 6.12 15.60
N LEU A 16 -11.33 6.82 14.65
CA LEU A 16 -9.87 6.86 14.54
C LEU A 16 -9.22 7.51 15.77
N ASP A 17 -9.72 8.66 16.22
CA ASP A 17 -9.28 9.36 17.43
C ASP A 17 -9.39 8.46 18.67
N PHE A 18 -10.49 7.73 18.80
CA PHE A 18 -10.68 6.77 19.88
C PHE A 18 -9.64 5.65 19.82
N VAL A 19 -9.43 5.01 18.67
CA VAL A 19 -8.45 3.93 18.51
C VAL A 19 -7.03 4.41 18.80
N ILE A 20 -6.67 5.63 18.37
CA ILE A 20 -5.37 6.23 18.68
C ILE A 20 -5.24 6.54 20.17
N SER A 21 -6.27 7.13 20.78
CA SER A 21 -6.28 7.46 22.20
C SER A 21 -6.14 6.20 23.06
N GLU A 22 -6.93 5.17 22.78
CA GLU A 22 -6.83 3.88 23.47
C GLU A 22 -5.48 3.21 23.20
N GLY A 23 -5.02 3.18 21.94
CA GLY A 23 -3.71 2.64 21.60
C GLY A 23 -2.59 3.30 22.40
N SER A 24 -2.60 4.63 22.48
CA SER A 24 -1.63 5.39 23.27
C SER A 24 -1.71 5.08 24.77
N LYS A 25 -2.92 4.92 25.34
CA LYS A 25 -3.09 4.56 26.76
C LYS A 25 -2.47 3.20 27.09
N TYR A 26 -2.51 2.25 26.15
CA TYR A 26 -1.96 0.91 26.33
C TYR A 26 -0.56 0.73 25.72
N GLY A 27 0.09 1.81 25.26
CA GLY A 27 1.44 1.75 24.66
C GLY A 27 1.50 1.03 23.31
N LEU A 28 0.37 0.86 22.62
CA LEU A 28 0.28 0.27 21.29
C LEU A 28 0.69 1.29 20.23
N ARG A 29 1.34 0.79 19.16
CA ARG A 29 1.65 1.56 17.96
C ARG A 29 0.74 1.12 16.81
N LEU A 30 0.43 2.05 15.92
CA LEU A 30 -0.49 1.82 14.81
C LEU A 30 0.25 2.02 13.50
N ILE A 31 -0.11 1.18 12.52
CA ILE A 31 0.21 1.39 11.10
C ILE A 31 -1.09 1.69 10.37
N LEU A 32 -1.17 2.83 9.68
CA LEU A 32 -2.39 3.36 9.10
C LEU A 32 -2.36 3.36 7.56
N SER A 33 -2.96 2.34 6.94
CA SER A 33 -3.16 2.31 5.50
C SER A 33 -4.14 3.40 5.04
N LEU A 34 -3.74 4.22 4.06
CA LEU A 34 -4.50 5.43 3.67
C LEU A 34 -5.49 5.20 2.53
N VAL A 35 -5.27 4.16 1.71
CA VAL A 35 -6.17 3.76 0.63
C VAL A 35 -6.07 2.27 0.40
N ASN A 36 -7.19 1.65 0.03
CA ASN A 36 -7.23 0.26 -0.34
C ASN A 36 -7.02 0.10 -1.85
N ASN A 37 -6.22 -0.88 -2.26
CA ASN A 37 -6.13 -1.26 -3.66
C ASN A 37 -7.40 -1.97 -4.14
N TRP A 38 -8.08 -2.68 -3.24
CA TRP A 38 -9.32 -3.41 -3.53
C TRP A 38 -10.56 -2.53 -3.29
N ASN A 39 -11.74 -3.05 -3.61
CA ASN A 39 -12.99 -2.29 -3.56
C ASN A 39 -13.56 -2.09 -2.15
N ASP A 40 -13.08 -2.85 -1.16
CA ASP A 40 -13.56 -2.70 0.21
C ASP A 40 -13.28 -1.29 0.71
N PHE A 41 -14.30 -0.68 1.32
CA PHE A 41 -14.28 0.70 1.78
C PHE A 41 -14.09 1.75 0.66
N GLY A 42 -14.42 1.36 -0.59
CA GLY A 42 -14.34 2.19 -1.80
C GLY A 42 -13.03 2.02 -2.56
N GLY A 43 -11.90 2.07 -1.86
CA GLY A 43 -10.57 1.87 -2.45
C GLY A 43 -10.20 2.84 -3.59
N LYS A 44 -9.17 2.48 -4.38
CA LYS A 44 -8.69 3.29 -5.51
C LYS A 44 -9.79 3.54 -6.56
N LYS A 45 -10.65 2.53 -6.78
CA LYS A 45 -11.77 2.60 -7.73
C LYS A 45 -12.72 3.75 -7.43
N GLN A 46 -12.98 4.03 -6.15
CA GLN A 46 -13.87 5.13 -5.76
C GLN A 46 -13.32 6.51 -6.18
N TYR A 47 -12.00 6.71 -6.17
CA TYR A 47 -11.41 7.98 -6.62
C TYR A 47 -11.53 8.17 -8.13
N VAL A 48 -11.36 7.09 -8.89
CA VAL A 48 -11.58 7.10 -10.34
C VAL A 48 -13.04 7.43 -10.62
N LYS A 49 -13.99 6.78 -9.93
CA LYS A 49 -15.42 7.09 -10.06
C LYS A 49 -15.73 8.57 -9.78
N TRP A 50 -15.15 9.17 -8.74
CA TRP A 50 -15.34 10.61 -8.46
C TRP A 50 -14.79 11.51 -9.57
N ALA A 51 -13.71 11.10 -10.25
CA ALA A 51 -13.21 11.86 -11.39
C ALA A 51 -14.12 11.72 -12.61
N GLU A 52 -14.72 10.54 -12.85
CA GLU A 52 -15.73 10.34 -13.90
C GLU A 52 -16.96 11.23 -13.67
N GLU A 53 -17.48 11.25 -12.44
CA GLU A 53 -18.60 12.11 -12.02
C GLU A 53 -18.26 13.61 -12.15
N GLY A 54 -16.97 13.96 -12.01
CA GLY A 54 -16.43 15.31 -12.22
C GLY A 54 -16.15 15.68 -13.68
N GLY A 55 -16.51 14.83 -14.66
CA GLY A 55 -16.35 15.11 -16.09
C GLY A 55 -15.05 14.58 -16.72
N HIS A 56 -14.28 13.76 -16.02
CA HIS A 56 -13.11 13.07 -16.56
C HIS A 56 -13.49 11.68 -17.08
N TYR A 57 -13.95 11.61 -18.33
CA TYR A 57 -14.42 10.35 -18.94
C TYR A 57 -13.28 9.45 -19.44
N MET A 58 -13.59 8.16 -19.66
CA MET A 58 -12.69 7.13 -20.20
C MET A 58 -11.47 6.81 -19.32
N ILE A 59 -11.54 7.11 -18.02
CA ILE A 59 -10.51 6.74 -17.05
C ILE A 59 -10.74 5.33 -16.53
N LYS A 60 -9.65 4.59 -16.33
CA LYS A 60 -9.64 3.20 -15.85
C LYS A 60 -9.24 3.16 -14.38
N GLU A 61 -9.45 2.01 -13.73
CA GLU A 61 -9.13 1.86 -12.31
C GLU A 61 -7.65 2.16 -11.97
N ASP A 62 -6.73 1.73 -12.84
CA ASP A 62 -5.29 2.00 -12.67
C ASP A 62 -4.88 3.44 -13.02
N ASP A 63 -5.81 4.24 -13.58
CA ASP A 63 -5.58 5.68 -13.73
C ASP A 63 -5.57 6.41 -12.39
N PHE A 64 -5.91 5.73 -11.29
CA PHE A 64 -5.58 6.17 -9.94
C PHE A 64 -4.10 6.56 -9.77
N PHE A 65 -3.19 5.82 -10.42
CA PHE A 65 -1.75 6.06 -10.29
C PHE A 65 -1.22 7.11 -11.28
N SER A 66 -1.96 7.42 -12.35
CA SER A 66 -1.47 8.22 -13.49
C SER A 66 -2.21 9.55 -13.66
N HIS A 67 -3.53 9.58 -13.44
CA HIS A 67 -4.38 10.70 -13.78
C HIS A 67 -4.26 11.84 -12.76
N HIS A 68 -3.90 13.03 -13.23
CA HIS A 68 -3.51 14.15 -12.36
C HIS A 68 -4.61 14.56 -11.36
N VAL A 69 -5.89 14.56 -11.77
CA VAL A 69 -7.02 14.87 -10.87
C VAL A 69 -7.20 13.82 -9.79
N VAL A 70 -7.10 12.54 -10.14
CA VAL A 70 -7.27 11.42 -9.20
C VAL A 70 -6.14 11.43 -8.16
N LYS A 71 -4.91 11.68 -8.62
CA LYS A 71 -3.75 11.91 -7.74
C LYS A 71 -3.94 13.10 -6.81
N GLN A 72 -4.57 14.18 -7.28
CA GLN A 72 -4.86 15.34 -6.45
C GLN A 72 -5.92 15.05 -5.39
N TYR A 73 -6.96 14.27 -5.71
CA TYR A 73 -7.94 13.81 -4.73
C TYR A 73 -7.26 12.99 -3.62
N TYR A 74 -6.36 12.08 -3.99
CA TYR A 74 -5.59 11.32 -3.01
C TYR A 74 -4.73 12.24 -2.12
N LYS A 75 -3.95 13.16 -2.70
CA LYS A 75 -3.15 14.13 -1.92
C LYS A 75 -4.00 14.96 -0.96
N ASN A 76 -5.16 15.43 -1.40
CA ASN A 76 -6.08 16.19 -0.54
C ASN A 76 -6.56 15.35 0.65
N HIS A 77 -6.87 14.09 0.41
CA HIS A 77 -7.25 13.17 1.48
C HIS A 77 -6.10 12.89 2.46
N VAL A 78 -4.89 12.59 1.98
CA VAL A 78 -3.70 12.43 2.84
C VAL A 78 -3.49 13.69 3.70
N LYS A 79 -3.63 14.89 3.12
CA LYS A 79 -3.51 16.16 3.85
C LYS A 79 -4.50 16.27 5.02
N VAL A 80 -5.74 15.80 4.85
CA VAL A 80 -6.76 15.80 5.91
C VAL A 80 -6.38 14.82 7.03
N LYS A 81 -5.76 13.68 6.69
CA LYS A 81 -5.32 12.65 7.65
C LYS A 81 -3.92 12.85 8.23
N ARG A 82 -3.26 13.99 7.95
CA ARG A 82 -1.90 14.33 8.38
C ARG A 82 -1.61 14.12 9.87
N ALA A 83 -2.62 14.25 10.74
CA ALA A 83 -2.42 14.09 12.18
C ALA A 83 -2.06 12.65 12.63
N TYR A 84 -2.08 11.64 11.73
CA TYR A 84 -2.18 10.22 12.11
C TYR A 84 -1.26 9.23 11.37
N MET A 85 -0.26 9.66 10.59
CA MET A 85 0.20 8.82 9.46
C MET A 85 1.37 7.86 9.73
N SER A 86 1.25 6.61 9.29
CA SER A 86 2.34 5.78 8.73
C SER A 86 1.73 4.92 7.62
N ILE A 87 2.28 4.91 6.39
CA ILE A 87 1.48 4.70 5.15
C ILE A 87 1.92 3.46 4.36
N GLY A 88 1.02 2.89 3.56
CA GLY A 88 1.29 1.96 2.44
C GLY A 88 0.51 2.33 1.15
N LEU A 89 1.11 2.15 -0.03
CA LEU A 89 0.70 2.50 -1.40
C LEU A 89 1.14 1.49 -2.49
N ARG A 90 0.23 0.98 -3.34
CA ARG A 90 0.58 0.21 -4.56
C ARG A 90 1.01 1.11 -5.73
N THR A 91 1.90 0.66 -6.63
CA THR A 91 2.23 1.36 -7.90
C THR A 91 2.54 0.43 -9.08
N LEU A 92 2.27 0.94 -10.29
CA LEU A 92 2.64 0.39 -11.60
C LEU A 92 3.61 1.30 -12.38
N ARG A 93 4.08 2.43 -11.80
CA ARG A 93 5.06 3.36 -12.43
C ARG A 93 5.86 4.15 -11.39
N ASN A 94 7.18 3.97 -11.41
CA ASN A 94 8.18 4.46 -10.44
C ASN A 94 8.19 5.98 -10.16
N GLY A 95 7.53 6.82 -10.98
CA GLY A 95 7.51 8.28 -10.80
C GLY A 95 6.45 8.80 -9.82
N TRP A 96 5.30 8.13 -9.70
CA TRP A 96 4.23 8.59 -8.80
C TRP A 96 4.59 8.40 -7.34
N GLU A 97 5.09 7.21 -7.01
CA GLU A 97 5.38 6.78 -5.65
C GLU A 97 6.35 7.71 -4.94
N LYS A 98 7.50 7.96 -5.57
CA LYS A 98 8.50 8.91 -5.06
C LYS A 98 7.89 10.30 -4.84
N SER A 99 7.11 10.81 -5.79
CA SER A 99 6.47 12.12 -5.64
C SER A 99 5.46 12.18 -4.50
N LEU A 100 4.86 11.04 -4.14
CA LEU A 100 3.91 10.94 -3.05
C LEU A 100 4.63 10.73 -1.70
N HIS A 101 5.70 9.95 -1.66
CA HIS A 101 6.51 9.79 -0.45
C HIS A 101 7.17 11.12 -0.05
N ILE A 102 7.73 11.85 -1.03
CA ILE A 102 8.20 13.22 -0.84
C ILE A 102 7.08 14.12 -0.30
N TYR A 103 5.89 14.05 -0.89
CA TYR A 103 4.76 14.85 -0.43
C TYR A 103 4.38 14.54 1.02
N VAL A 104 4.28 13.25 1.36
CA VAL A 104 3.99 12.78 2.72
C VAL A 104 5.03 13.29 3.69
N LYS A 105 6.32 13.05 3.44
CA LYS A 105 7.40 13.51 4.32
C LYS A 105 7.45 15.02 4.44
N SER A 106 7.07 15.76 3.39
CA SER A 106 7.00 17.23 3.43
C SER A 106 5.91 17.76 4.37
N ILE A 107 4.81 17.00 4.57
CA ILE A 107 3.75 17.37 5.50
C ILE A 107 3.93 16.69 6.87
N ASP A 108 4.59 15.55 6.95
CA ASP A 108 4.84 14.81 8.18
C ASP A 108 6.22 14.12 8.17
N GLY A 109 7.19 14.77 8.81
CA GLY A 109 8.55 14.23 8.97
C GLY A 109 8.76 13.46 10.29
N LYS A 110 7.71 13.23 11.10
CA LYS A 110 7.86 12.56 12.40
C LYS A 110 7.63 11.06 12.34
N HIS A 111 6.79 10.61 11.42
CA HIS A 111 6.39 9.22 11.32
C HIS A 111 7.15 8.46 10.23
N ILE A 112 7.20 7.15 10.43
CA ILE A 112 7.72 6.19 9.46
C ILE A 112 6.71 6.00 8.31
N LEU A 113 7.23 5.67 7.14
CA LEU A 113 6.54 5.61 5.86
C LEU A 113 6.95 4.33 5.13
N GLU A 114 5.98 3.62 4.59
CA GLU A 114 6.19 2.40 3.82
C GLU A 114 5.28 2.33 2.58
N VAL A 115 5.36 1.21 1.86
CA VAL A 115 4.71 1.02 0.55
C VAL A 115 3.52 0.06 0.63
N GLY A 116 3.38 -0.76 1.65
CA GLY A 116 2.18 -1.56 1.96
C GLY A 116 1.82 -2.57 0.89
N LEU A 117 2.82 -3.00 0.12
CA LEU A 117 2.66 -3.91 -0.99
C LEU A 117 2.83 -5.36 -0.55
N GLU A 118 2.27 -6.27 -1.33
CA GLU A 118 2.31 -7.69 -1.03
C GLU A 118 3.73 -8.29 -1.09
N GLY A 119 4.65 -7.67 -1.84
CA GLY A 119 6.04 -8.10 -1.97
C GLY A 119 6.43 -8.72 -3.31
N PHE A 120 5.57 -8.71 -4.33
CA PHE A 120 5.94 -9.37 -5.60
C PHE A 120 7.18 -8.74 -6.24
N ASP A 121 8.10 -9.61 -6.66
CA ASP A 121 9.28 -9.23 -7.42
C ASP A 121 8.94 -8.82 -8.85
N GLY A 122 9.67 -7.82 -9.34
CA GLY A 122 9.47 -7.19 -10.64
C GLY A 122 10.68 -7.31 -11.56
N GLU A 123 10.98 -6.23 -12.29
CA GLU A 123 12.03 -6.20 -13.31
C GLU A 123 13.40 -5.79 -12.76
N THR A 124 13.48 -5.29 -11.53
CA THR A 124 14.75 -4.93 -10.89
C THR A 124 15.61 -6.16 -10.61
N MET A 125 14.98 -7.27 -10.24
CA MET A 125 15.62 -8.58 -10.08
C MET A 125 14.76 -9.66 -10.76
N PRO A 126 14.80 -9.78 -12.11
CA PRO A 126 13.87 -10.62 -12.84
C PRO A 126 13.94 -12.11 -12.49
N GLU A 127 15.10 -12.58 -12.05
CA GLU A 127 15.32 -13.94 -11.56
C GLU A 127 14.52 -14.24 -10.30
N ARG A 128 14.19 -13.23 -9.48
CA ARG A 128 13.37 -13.38 -8.27
C ARG A 128 11.90 -13.63 -8.59
N LYS A 129 11.42 -13.24 -9.78
CA LYS A 129 10.04 -13.53 -10.24
C LYS A 129 9.68 -15.01 -10.22
N THR A 130 10.67 -15.93 -10.26
CA THR A 130 10.40 -17.37 -10.13
C THR A 130 9.84 -17.77 -8.76
N TYR A 131 9.98 -16.92 -7.75
CA TYR A 131 9.48 -17.14 -6.39
C TYR A 131 8.13 -16.48 -6.14
N ASN A 132 7.60 -15.72 -7.10
CA ASN A 132 6.20 -15.26 -7.08
C ASN A 132 5.25 -16.47 -7.16
N PRO A 133 4.00 -16.34 -6.68
CA PRO A 133 2.99 -17.42 -6.68
C PRO A 133 2.43 -17.77 -8.09
N GLY A 134 3.23 -17.65 -9.13
CA GLY A 134 2.87 -18.04 -10.51
C GLY A 134 2.20 -16.95 -11.34
N TYR A 135 2.06 -15.73 -10.81
CA TYR A 135 1.58 -14.57 -11.56
C TYR A 135 2.30 -13.30 -11.10
N SER A 136 2.30 -12.28 -11.96
CA SER A 136 2.80 -10.95 -11.63
C SER A 136 1.64 -9.97 -11.57
N ILE A 137 1.69 -9.06 -10.60
CA ILE A 137 0.71 -7.99 -10.44
C ILE A 137 1.29 -6.60 -10.77
N GLY A 138 2.46 -6.58 -11.41
CA GLY A 138 3.15 -5.37 -11.88
C GLY A 138 3.77 -4.49 -10.78
N THR A 139 4.04 -5.05 -9.60
CA THR A 139 4.85 -4.41 -8.56
C THR A 139 6.29 -4.91 -8.64
N ASP A 140 7.20 -4.20 -7.98
CA ASP A 140 8.62 -4.53 -7.95
C ASP A 140 9.18 -4.24 -6.55
N PHE A 141 9.19 -5.26 -5.70
CA PHE A 141 9.59 -5.15 -4.29
C PHE A 141 10.87 -4.34 -4.07
N ILE A 142 11.92 -4.60 -4.85
CA ILE A 142 13.20 -3.91 -4.71
C ILE A 142 13.04 -2.43 -5.03
N SER A 143 12.59 -2.08 -6.23
CA SER A 143 12.54 -0.66 -6.62
C SER A 143 11.51 0.16 -5.86
N ASN A 144 10.41 -0.46 -5.42
CA ASN A 144 9.40 0.16 -4.56
C ASN A 144 10.01 0.57 -3.21
N ASN A 145 10.82 -0.30 -2.61
CA ASN A 145 11.38 -0.04 -1.28
C ASN A 145 12.72 0.74 -1.30
N GLN A 146 13.39 0.86 -2.45
CA GLN A 146 14.58 1.72 -2.62
C GLN A 146 14.29 3.23 -2.68
N ILE A 147 13.03 3.65 -2.50
CA ILE A 147 12.68 5.07 -2.45
C ILE A 147 13.27 5.68 -1.17
N PRO A 148 14.09 6.76 -1.24
CA PRO A 148 14.80 7.29 -0.07
C PRO A 148 13.90 7.73 1.10
N GLU A 149 12.64 8.03 0.80
CA GLU A 149 11.64 8.44 1.79
C GLU A 149 10.89 7.25 2.44
N THR A 150 11.14 6.00 2.01
CA THR A 150 10.63 4.77 2.60
C THR A 150 11.53 4.36 3.77
N ASP A 151 10.96 4.13 4.97
CA ASP A 151 11.72 3.81 6.18
C ASP A 151 11.78 2.31 6.49
N PHE A 152 10.82 1.54 5.98
CA PHE A 152 10.79 0.08 6.14
C PHE A 152 9.95 -0.58 5.04
N ALA A 153 10.24 -1.85 4.78
CA ALA A 153 9.54 -2.66 3.79
C ALA A 153 8.49 -3.56 4.43
N THR A 154 7.44 -3.88 3.67
CA THR A 154 6.42 -4.87 4.03
C THR A 154 6.29 -5.95 2.98
N ILE A 155 5.86 -7.13 3.44
CA ILE A 155 5.42 -8.23 2.59
C ILE A 155 4.11 -8.76 3.16
N HIS A 156 3.26 -9.30 2.30
CA HIS A 156 2.08 -10.07 2.70
C HIS A 156 2.32 -11.56 2.41
N LEU A 157 1.47 -12.42 2.97
CA LEU A 157 1.61 -13.87 2.80
C LEU A 157 0.24 -14.54 2.93
N TYR A 158 -0.29 -15.01 1.80
CA TYR A 158 -1.60 -15.68 1.71
C TYR A 158 -1.53 -16.94 0.84
N PRO A 159 -0.76 -17.97 1.23
CA PRO A 159 -0.54 -19.18 0.42
C PRO A 159 -1.84 -19.91 0.06
N GLU A 160 -2.85 -19.85 0.92
CA GLU A 160 -4.18 -20.43 0.70
C GLU A 160 -4.95 -19.75 -0.44
N ILE A 161 -4.69 -18.46 -0.67
CA ILE A 161 -5.30 -17.67 -1.76
C ILE A 161 -4.45 -17.81 -3.02
N TRP A 162 -3.14 -17.66 -2.88
CA TRP A 162 -2.18 -17.57 -3.99
C TRP A 162 -1.90 -18.91 -4.66
N LEU A 163 -1.87 -20.00 -3.89
CA LEU A 163 -1.59 -21.36 -4.36
C LEU A 163 -2.84 -22.24 -4.24
N LYS A 164 -4.00 -21.68 -4.56
CA LYS A 164 -5.29 -22.38 -4.45
C LYS A 164 -5.25 -23.72 -5.18
N GLY A 165 -5.55 -24.80 -4.46
CA GLY A 165 -5.56 -26.17 -4.98
C GLY A 165 -4.24 -26.94 -4.82
N SER A 166 -3.17 -26.30 -4.33
CA SER A 166 -1.94 -26.99 -3.93
C SER A 166 -2.08 -27.72 -2.58
N SER A 167 -1.16 -28.64 -2.29
CA SER A 167 -1.11 -29.33 -1.01
C SER A 167 -0.62 -28.40 0.12
N GLY A 168 -0.94 -28.73 1.36
CA GLY A 168 -0.41 -28.00 2.52
C GLY A 168 1.12 -28.00 2.59
N GLU A 169 1.78 -29.06 2.12
CA GLU A 169 3.24 -29.14 2.03
C GLU A 169 3.82 -28.16 0.99
N ALA A 170 3.18 -28.03 -0.17
CA ALA A 170 3.58 -27.07 -1.18
C ALA A 170 3.38 -25.62 -0.69
N GLN A 171 2.29 -25.36 0.04
CA GLN A 171 2.04 -24.06 0.68
C GLN A 171 3.09 -23.73 1.73
N ALA A 172 3.44 -24.67 2.61
CA ALA A 172 4.49 -24.48 3.61
C ALA A 172 5.86 -24.23 2.97
N THR A 173 6.20 -25.00 1.93
CA THR A 173 7.45 -24.81 1.16
C THR A 173 7.51 -23.42 0.53
N PHE A 174 6.38 -22.94 -0.03
CA PHE A 174 6.29 -21.58 -0.55
C PHE A 174 6.47 -20.53 0.54
N VAL A 175 5.84 -20.69 1.70
CA VAL A 175 5.97 -19.77 2.84
C VAL A 175 7.43 -19.62 3.25
N ASP A 176 8.12 -20.73 3.48
CA ASP A 176 9.53 -20.72 3.87
C ASP A 176 10.39 -20.01 2.82
N LYS A 177 10.13 -20.29 1.54
CA LYS A 177 10.87 -19.67 0.44
C LYS A 177 10.59 -18.17 0.33
N TRP A 178 9.32 -17.77 0.44
CA TRP A 178 8.88 -16.38 0.37
C TRP A 178 9.56 -15.54 1.45
N VAL A 179 9.53 -16.00 2.70
CA VAL A 179 10.19 -15.32 3.83
C VAL A 179 11.70 -15.27 3.64
N GLN A 180 12.32 -16.38 3.21
CA GLN A 180 13.77 -16.43 3.01
C GLN A 180 14.24 -15.45 1.93
N ILE A 181 13.54 -15.40 0.79
CA ILE A 181 13.92 -14.54 -0.34
C ILE A 181 13.78 -13.07 0.05
N HIS A 182 12.66 -12.66 0.65
CA HIS A 182 12.49 -11.28 1.11
C HIS A 182 13.44 -10.88 2.24
N SER A 183 13.84 -11.83 3.09
CA SER A 183 14.90 -11.59 4.07
C SER A 183 16.28 -11.39 3.43
N GLN A 184 16.53 -11.90 2.23
CA GLN A 184 17.75 -11.61 1.48
C GLN A 184 17.62 -10.28 0.74
N ASP A 185 16.45 -10.03 0.18
CA ASP A 185 16.14 -8.83 -0.60
C ASP A 185 16.18 -7.56 0.27
N SER A 186 15.98 -7.71 1.59
CA SER A 186 16.21 -6.65 2.59
C SER A 186 17.63 -6.06 2.58
N ASN A 187 18.63 -6.75 1.99
CA ASN A 187 19.98 -6.22 1.85
C ASN A 187 20.11 -5.23 0.67
N TYR A 188 19.10 -5.15 -0.19
CA TYR A 188 19.10 -4.29 -1.39
C TYR A 188 18.13 -3.11 -1.26
N VAL A 189 17.37 -3.02 -0.17
CA VAL A 189 16.35 -1.98 0.08
C VAL A 189 16.68 -1.17 1.32
#